data_AF-A0A4S2M4X9-F1
#
_entry.id   AF-A0A4S2M4X9-F1
#
_cell.length_a   1.000
_cell.length_b   1.000
_cell.length_c   1.000
_cell.angle_alpha   90.00
_cell.angle_beta   90.00
_cell.angle_gamma   90.00
#
_symmetry.space_group_name_H-M   'P 1'
#
loop_
_entity.id
_entity.type
_entity.pdbx_description
1 polymer ?
#
loop_
_entity_poly.entity_id
_entity_poly.type
_entity_poly.pdbx_seq_one_letter_code
_entity_poly.pdbx_strand_id
1 'polypeptide(L)'
;MLRQMSRDRAIFVILFDEDQWNAVITPDGDQYEIMQMHFHWGSDNGRGSEHLFNGQRFPMETHIVSYNKRLYSTRLDAIAGPHGLAVFGILHSLDDRALETETQFGKMGRIEEALGSATYAGQTGHIPGFSLTDLLSQVNSSAYFRYYGSRTTPPCTENVMWTVFMKPIPIKSTQLNLLRNLRSSSYNTPEMLYDNYRPQQLINGPQTPLRRCIFRSVPGSAVSKTGDFSITLASILMVFVNNLL
;
A
#
# COMPACT_ATOMS: atom_id res chain seq x y z
N MET A 1 -7.03 -6.50 -22.58
CA MET A 1 -6.53 -5.16 -22.95
C MET A 1 -6.60 -4.28 -21.71
N LEU A 2 -5.50 -4.19 -20.96
CA LEU A 2 -5.42 -3.44 -19.71
C LEU A 2 -5.54 -1.95 -20.05
N ARG A 3 -6.62 -1.28 -19.62
CA ARG A 3 -6.70 0.18 -19.76
C ARG A 3 -5.67 0.80 -18.81
N GLN A 4 -4.67 1.42 -19.42
CA GLN A 4 -3.53 2.06 -18.79
C GLN A 4 -4.03 3.23 -17.92
N MET A 5 -3.56 3.29 -16.68
CA MET A 5 -3.61 4.49 -15.87
C MET A 5 -2.82 5.58 -16.63
N SER A 6 -3.36 6.79 -16.81
CA SER A 6 -2.65 7.86 -17.52
C SER A 6 -1.26 8.05 -16.91
N ARG A 7 -0.23 8.16 -17.75
CA ARG A 7 1.21 8.13 -17.39
C ARG A 7 1.69 9.15 -16.34
N ASP A 8 0.82 10.04 -15.83
CA ASP A 8 1.24 11.28 -15.17
C ASP A 8 0.57 11.56 -13.81
N ARG A 9 0.01 10.57 -13.11
CA ARG A 9 -0.56 10.84 -11.77
C ARG A 9 0.50 10.64 -10.69
N ALA A 10 0.99 11.75 -10.15
CA ALA A 10 1.89 11.79 -9.00
C ALA A 10 1.36 10.93 -7.85
N ILE A 11 2.24 10.38 -7.03
CA ILE A 11 1.85 9.53 -5.90
C ILE A 11 2.66 9.87 -4.66
N PHE A 12 1.97 9.83 -3.52
CA PHE A 12 2.59 9.99 -2.23
C PHE A 12 3.31 8.72 -1.81
N VAL A 13 4.63 8.78 -1.63
CA VAL A 13 5.45 7.61 -1.28
C VAL A 13 6.32 7.89 -0.05
N ILE A 14 6.34 6.89 0.82
CA ILE A 14 7.21 6.80 1.99
C ILE A 14 8.24 5.73 1.66
N LEU A 15 9.52 6.08 1.66
CA LEU A 15 10.61 5.16 1.40
C LEU A 15 11.22 4.68 2.72
N PHE A 16 11.42 3.37 2.82
CA PHE A 16 12.08 2.74 3.96
C PHE A 16 13.55 2.48 3.64
N ASP A 17 14.41 2.78 4.61
CA ASP A 17 15.85 2.55 4.54
C ASP A 17 16.17 1.08 4.24
N GLU A 18 17.24 0.83 3.47
CA GLU A 18 17.67 -0.52 3.10
C GLU A 18 18.15 -1.34 4.31
N ASP A 19 17.88 -2.64 4.28
CA ASP A 19 18.31 -3.62 5.30
C ASP A 19 17.75 -3.41 6.72
N GLN A 20 16.89 -2.41 6.94
CA GLN A 20 16.31 -2.13 8.27
C GLN A 20 14.97 -2.84 8.51
N TRP A 21 14.22 -3.18 7.45
CA TRP A 21 12.81 -3.55 7.56
C TRP A 21 12.50 -4.93 6.96
N ASN A 22 12.89 -5.99 7.66
CA ASN A 22 12.65 -7.36 7.20
C ASN A 22 11.27 -7.87 7.66
N ALA A 23 10.51 -8.46 6.74
CA ALA A 23 9.23 -9.11 6.99
C ALA A 23 9.27 -10.55 6.46
N VAL A 24 8.89 -11.52 7.29
CA VAL A 24 8.76 -12.91 6.84
C VAL A 24 7.30 -13.15 6.45
N ILE A 25 7.05 -13.45 5.17
CA ILE A 25 5.70 -13.75 4.67
C ILE A 25 5.62 -15.25 4.43
N THR A 26 5.07 -16.00 5.38
CA THR A 26 4.90 -17.46 5.30
C THR A 26 3.47 -17.84 4.85
N PRO A 27 3.28 -19.02 4.21
CA PRO A 27 3.69 -20.32 4.75
C PRO A 27 5.11 -20.81 4.41
N ASP A 28 5.70 -20.32 3.32
CA ASP A 28 6.88 -20.97 2.70
C ASP A 28 8.24 -20.48 3.25
N GLY A 29 8.25 -19.55 4.20
CA GLY A 29 9.49 -19.01 4.78
C GLY A 29 10.19 -17.97 3.90
N ASP A 30 9.52 -17.45 2.87
CA ASP A 30 10.08 -16.41 2.02
C ASP A 30 10.37 -15.13 2.84
N GLN A 31 11.60 -14.67 2.72
CA GLN A 31 12.08 -13.43 3.34
C GLN A 31 11.79 -12.27 2.39
N TYR A 32 10.98 -11.33 2.86
CA TYR A 32 10.71 -10.08 2.17
C TYR A 32 11.30 -8.92 2.95
N GLU A 33 11.67 -7.85 2.26
CA GLU A 33 12.05 -6.59 2.90
C GLU A 33 11.18 -5.46 2.38
N ILE A 34 10.64 -4.68 3.32
CA ILE A 34 9.75 -3.56 3.03
C ILE A 34 10.59 -2.43 2.44
N MET A 35 10.16 -1.96 1.28
CA MET A 35 10.86 -0.92 0.51
C MET A 35 10.17 0.42 0.63
N GLN A 36 8.84 0.41 0.54
CA GLN A 36 8.04 1.62 0.49
C GLN A 36 6.60 1.38 0.95
N MET A 37 5.93 2.48 1.29
CA MET A 37 4.49 2.52 1.52
C MET A 37 3.89 3.70 0.77
N HIS A 38 2.72 3.51 0.18
CA HIS A 38 1.98 4.57 -0.50
C HIS A 38 0.48 4.41 -0.32
N PHE A 39 -0.27 5.43 -0.74
CA PHE A 39 -1.71 5.50 -0.56
C PHE A 39 -2.42 5.77 -1.88
N HIS A 40 -3.61 5.19 -2.01
CA HIS A 40 -4.60 5.51 -3.02
C HIS A 40 -5.85 6.07 -2.33
N TRP A 41 -6.37 7.20 -2.80
CA TRP A 41 -7.52 7.87 -2.20
C TRP A 41 -8.41 8.53 -3.25
N GLY A 42 -9.66 8.79 -2.87
CA GLY A 42 -10.65 9.42 -3.72
C GLY A 42 -10.90 10.89 -3.42
N SER A 43 -11.53 11.55 -4.38
CA SER A 43 -12.04 12.92 -4.22
C SER A 43 -13.18 13.04 -3.20
N ASP A 44 -13.88 11.94 -2.89
CA ASP A 44 -14.93 11.86 -1.87
C ASP A 44 -14.83 10.58 -1.03
N ASN A 45 -15.74 10.40 -0.08
CA ASN A 45 -15.70 9.31 0.91
C ASN A 45 -16.19 7.95 0.36
N GLY A 46 -16.78 7.91 -0.83
CA GLY A 46 -17.35 6.70 -1.45
C GLY A 46 -16.40 5.99 -2.42
N ARG A 47 -15.19 6.52 -2.65
CA ARG A 47 -14.20 5.98 -3.59
C ARG A 47 -12.77 6.26 -3.12
N GLY A 48 -11.81 5.51 -3.65
CA GLY A 48 -10.39 5.74 -3.39
C GLY A 48 -9.53 4.49 -3.39
N SER A 49 -10.07 3.38 -2.87
CA SER A 49 -9.39 2.08 -2.91
C SER A 49 -9.28 1.55 -4.34
N GLU A 50 -8.19 0.84 -4.61
CA GLU A 50 -7.99 0.12 -5.88
C GLU A 50 -8.79 -1.18 -5.86
N HIS A 51 -8.68 -1.93 -4.76
CA HIS A 51 -9.46 -3.13 -4.49
C HIS A 51 -10.87 -2.79 -4.04
N LEU A 52 -11.80 -3.69 -4.40
CA LEU A 52 -13.19 -3.62 -3.98
C LEU A 52 -13.51 -4.86 -3.16
N PHE A 53 -14.35 -4.69 -2.14
CA PHE A 53 -14.91 -5.79 -1.39
C PHE A 53 -16.43 -5.85 -1.65
N ASN A 54 -16.93 -6.97 -2.17
CA ASN A 54 -18.32 -7.12 -2.60
C ASN A 54 -18.81 -6.00 -3.53
N GLY A 55 -17.96 -5.51 -4.43
CA GLY A 55 -18.27 -4.42 -5.35
C GLY A 55 -18.29 -3.02 -4.72
N GLN A 56 -17.96 -2.91 -3.44
CA GLN A 56 -17.86 -1.63 -2.74
C GLN A 56 -16.41 -1.13 -2.72
N ARG A 57 -16.24 0.18 -2.98
CA ARG A 57 -14.98 0.90 -2.77
C ARG A 57 -14.90 1.50 -1.37
N PHE A 58 -13.67 1.73 -0.94
CA PHE A 58 -13.33 2.41 0.30
C PHE A 58 -12.71 3.78 0.00
N PRO A 59 -12.76 4.75 0.93
CA PRO A 59 -12.19 6.08 0.74
C PRO A 59 -10.67 6.10 0.50
N MET A 60 -9.96 5.10 1.02
CA MET A 60 -8.51 4.99 0.91
C MET A 60 -8.06 3.52 0.95
N GLU A 61 -6.93 3.24 0.31
CA GLU A 61 -6.19 2.00 0.42
C GLU A 61 -4.69 2.28 0.58
N THR A 62 -4.06 1.65 1.57
CA THR A 62 -2.61 1.66 1.77
C THR A 62 -2.00 0.44 1.10
N HIS A 63 -0.89 0.67 0.38
CA HIS A 63 -0.01 -0.39 -0.10
C HIS A 63 1.32 -0.35 0.64
N ILE A 64 1.67 -1.44 1.31
CA ILE A 64 3.02 -1.68 1.85
C ILE A 64 3.72 -2.63 0.90
N VAL A 65 4.78 -2.16 0.25
CA VAL A 65 5.49 -2.88 -0.81
C VAL A 65 6.79 -3.44 -0.28
N SER A 66 7.01 -4.72 -0.54
CA SER A 66 8.20 -5.44 -0.18
C SER A 66 8.75 -6.24 -1.36
N TYR A 67 10.07 -6.51 -1.36
CA TYR A 67 10.69 -7.38 -2.36
C TYR A 67 11.17 -8.68 -1.75
N ASN A 68 11.21 -9.73 -2.58
CA ASN A 68 11.64 -11.06 -2.22
C ASN A 68 13.17 -11.14 -2.11
N LYS A 69 13.72 -10.95 -0.91
CA LYS A 69 15.17 -11.06 -0.63
C LYS A 69 15.73 -12.45 -0.85
N ARG A 70 14.90 -13.49 -0.77
CA ARG A 70 15.35 -14.86 -1.03
C ARG A 70 15.72 -15.04 -2.51
N LEU A 71 14.97 -14.41 -3.40
CA LEU A 71 15.15 -14.58 -4.85
C LEU A 71 16.07 -13.51 -5.48
N TYR A 72 16.17 -12.33 -4.87
CA TYR A 72 16.86 -11.20 -5.46
C TYR A 72 17.78 -10.50 -4.46
N SER A 73 19.01 -10.23 -4.89
CA SER A 73 20.01 -9.50 -4.09
C SER A 73 19.78 -7.99 -4.08
N THR A 74 19.03 -7.46 -5.06
CA THR A 74 18.76 -6.02 -5.16
C THR A 74 17.27 -5.74 -5.33
N ARG A 75 16.83 -4.59 -4.82
CA ARG A 75 15.47 -4.05 -5.01
C ARG A 75 15.13 -3.90 -6.50
N LEU A 76 16.10 -3.43 -7.30
CA LEU A 76 15.92 -3.17 -8.74
C LEU A 76 15.65 -4.46 -9.53
N ASP A 77 16.41 -5.52 -9.27
CA ASP A 77 16.20 -6.80 -9.95
C ASP A 77 14.84 -7.41 -9.59
N ALA A 78 14.44 -7.27 -8.32
CA ALA A 78 13.15 -7.76 -7.85
C ALA A 78 11.96 -7.01 -8.48
N ILE A 79 12.07 -5.69 -8.66
CA ILE A 79 11.04 -4.88 -9.33
C ILE A 79 10.76 -5.39 -10.75
N ALA A 80 11.79 -5.84 -11.46
CA ALA A 80 11.68 -6.35 -12.83
C ALA A 80 11.40 -7.86 -12.91
N GLY A 81 11.84 -8.62 -11.90
CA GLY A 81 11.86 -10.07 -11.92
C GLY A 81 10.54 -10.74 -11.54
N PRO A 82 10.29 -11.98 -12.01
CA PRO A 82 9.12 -12.77 -11.62
C PRO A 82 9.11 -13.05 -10.10
N HIS A 83 7.91 -12.98 -9.50
CA HIS A 83 7.72 -13.16 -8.05
C HIS A 83 8.57 -12.24 -7.16
N GLY A 84 9.05 -11.13 -7.72
CA GLY A 84 9.97 -10.25 -7.02
C GLY A 84 9.31 -9.40 -5.94
N LEU A 85 7.99 -9.20 -5.98
CA LEU A 85 7.29 -8.33 -5.04
C LEU A 85 6.20 -9.05 -4.26
N ALA A 86 6.04 -8.67 -3.00
CA ALA A 86 4.82 -8.91 -2.22
C ALA A 86 4.27 -7.57 -1.71
N VAL A 87 2.96 -7.40 -1.84
CA VAL A 87 2.28 -6.15 -1.47
C VAL A 87 1.13 -6.45 -0.52
N PHE A 88 1.10 -5.71 0.59
CA PHE A 88 -0.03 -5.72 1.52
C PHE A 88 -0.96 -4.55 1.21
N GLY A 89 -2.22 -4.87 0.90
CA GLY A 89 -3.31 -3.92 0.74
C GLY A 89 -4.14 -3.82 2.03
N ILE A 90 -4.26 -2.61 2.56
CA ILE A 90 -5.07 -2.29 3.74
C ILE A 90 -6.14 -1.30 3.31
N LEU A 91 -7.40 -1.71 3.41
CA LEU A 91 -8.55 -0.85 3.13
C LEU A 91 -8.87 0.02 4.35
N HIS A 92 -9.35 1.24 4.13
CA HIS A 92 -9.73 2.14 5.23
C HIS A 92 -11.20 2.53 5.15
N SER A 93 -11.90 2.50 6.28
CA SER A 93 -13.27 3.00 6.39
C SER A 93 -13.31 4.32 7.15
N LEU A 94 -14.14 5.26 6.70
CA LEU A 94 -14.30 6.53 7.37
C LEU A 94 -14.95 6.34 8.74
N ASP A 95 -14.29 6.81 9.80
CA ASP A 95 -14.83 6.81 11.16
C ASP A 95 -14.25 7.99 11.97
N ASP A 96 -15.01 9.08 12.09
CA ASP A 96 -14.60 10.26 12.85
C ASP A 96 -14.64 10.05 14.37
N ARG A 97 -15.24 8.95 14.84
CA ARG A 97 -15.31 8.61 16.28
C ARG A 97 -14.11 7.77 16.73
N ALA A 98 -13.31 7.26 15.79
CA ALA A 98 -12.11 6.50 16.10
C ALA A 98 -11.11 7.33 16.91
N LEU A 99 -10.47 6.68 17.88
CA LEU A 99 -9.33 7.23 18.60
C LEU A 99 -8.13 7.33 17.65
N GLU A 100 -7.24 8.29 17.88
CA GLU A 100 -6.03 8.43 17.06
C GLU A 100 -5.20 7.13 17.03
N THR A 101 -5.13 6.43 18.17
CA THR A 101 -4.44 5.14 18.33
C THR A 101 -5.03 3.99 17.54
N GLU A 102 -6.26 4.13 17.03
CA GLU A 102 -6.95 3.15 16.19
C GLU A 102 -6.76 3.41 14.70
N THR A 103 -6.20 4.57 14.33
CA THR A 103 -5.97 4.96 12.93
C THR A 103 -4.53 4.70 12.52
N GLN A 104 -4.32 4.38 11.24
CA GLN A 104 -2.97 4.27 10.68
C GLN A 104 -2.19 5.58 10.84
N PHE A 105 -2.81 6.73 10.59
CA PHE A 105 -2.10 8.01 10.66
C PHE A 105 -1.67 8.35 12.09
N GLY A 106 -2.52 8.10 13.09
CA GLY A 106 -2.15 8.30 14.49
C GLY A 106 -1.01 7.39 14.94
N LYS A 107 -0.96 6.12 14.47
CA LYS A 107 0.19 5.21 14.75
C LYS A 107 1.48 5.61 14.03
N MET A 108 1.37 6.27 12.88
CA MET A 108 2.52 6.84 12.18
C MET A 108 3.03 8.14 12.83
N GLY A 109 2.34 8.66 13.84
CA GLY A 109 2.73 9.86 14.57
C GLY A 109 2.66 11.10 13.69
N ARG A 110 3.82 11.67 13.34
CA ARG A 110 3.90 12.99 12.66
C ARG A 110 3.73 12.94 11.13
N ILE A 111 3.01 11.94 10.62
CA ILE A 111 2.64 11.88 9.19
C ILE A 111 1.84 13.11 8.76
N GLU A 112 0.98 13.63 9.64
CA GLU A 112 0.13 14.78 9.33
C GLU A 112 0.94 16.07 9.14
N GLU A 113 1.94 16.30 10.01
CA GLU A 113 2.89 17.41 9.89
C GLU A 113 3.70 17.31 8.59
N ALA A 114 4.13 16.10 8.25
CA ALA A 114 4.91 15.86 7.04
C ALA A 114 4.07 16.09 5.77
N LEU A 115 2.81 15.66 5.75
CA LEU A 115 1.87 15.95 4.66
C LEU A 115 1.56 17.46 4.55
N GLY A 116 1.52 18.18 5.67
CA GLY A 116 1.33 19.62 5.70
C GLY A 116 2.52 20.43 5.16
N SER A 117 3.75 19.89 5.27
CA SER A 117 4.97 20.54 4.80
C SER A 117 5.39 20.17 3.37
N ALA A 118 4.96 19.02 2.85
CA ALA A 118 5.23 18.54 1.49
C ALA A 118 3.93 18.43 0.66
N THR A 119 3.35 19.57 0.31
CA THR A 119 2.07 19.65 -0.41
C THR A 119 2.18 19.42 -1.93
N TYR A 120 3.32 19.72 -2.55
CA TYR A 120 3.49 19.76 -4.02
C TYR A 120 4.41 18.65 -4.55
N ALA A 121 4.13 18.21 -5.79
CA ALA A 121 4.97 17.31 -6.59
C ALA A 121 6.46 17.66 -6.52
N GLY A 122 7.29 16.67 -6.18
CA GLY A 122 8.75 16.81 -6.08
C GLY A 122 9.29 17.31 -4.73
N GLN A 123 8.41 17.65 -3.77
CA GLN A 123 8.85 17.96 -2.41
C GLN A 123 9.22 16.67 -1.64
N THR A 124 10.17 16.80 -0.72
CA THR A 124 10.55 15.73 0.20
C THR A 124 10.34 16.20 1.63
N GLY A 125 10.13 15.24 2.52
CA GLY A 125 9.89 15.49 3.94
C GLY A 125 10.55 14.41 4.79
N HIS A 126 10.43 14.56 6.10
CA HIS A 126 10.92 13.58 7.06
C HIS A 126 9.79 13.18 8.01
N ILE A 127 9.53 11.88 8.10
CA ILE A 127 8.65 11.31 9.13
C ILE A 127 9.54 10.74 10.22
N PRO A 128 9.31 11.06 11.50
CA PRO A 128 9.86 10.26 12.58
C PRO A 128 9.57 8.78 12.37
N GLY A 129 10.54 7.93 12.76
CA GLY A 129 10.34 6.49 12.73
C GLY A 129 9.10 6.08 13.55
N PHE A 130 8.33 5.15 13.02
CA PHE A 130 7.17 4.54 13.67
C PHE A 130 7.26 3.02 13.61
N SER A 131 6.53 2.32 14.48
CA SER A 131 6.55 0.86 14.54
C SER A 131 5.66 0.26 13.45
N LEU A 132 6.26 -0.46 12.49
CA LEU A 132 5.48 -1.24 11.52
C LEU A 132 4.73 -2.40 12.18
N THR A 133 5.26 -3.00 13.24
CA THR A 133 4.53 -4.01 14.02
C THR A 133 3.27 -3.41 14.63
N ASP A 134 3.36 -2.20 15.21
CA ASP A 134 2.19 -1.54 15.77
C ASP A 134 1.19 -1.16 14.66
N LEU A 135 1.67 -0.69 13.52
CA LEU A 135 0.83 -0.41 12.36
C LEU A 135 0.08 -1.66 11.88
N LEU A 136 0.78 -2.79 11.74
CA LEU A 136 0.24 -4.07 11.28
C LEU A 136 -0.62 -4.76 12.35
N SER A 137 -0.53 -4.38 13.62
CA SER A 137 -1.42 -4.91 14.68
C SER A 137 -2.90 -4.55 14.46
N GLN A 138 -3.17 -3.51 13.67
CA GLN A 138 -4.54 -3.06 13.36
C GLN A 138 -5.28 -3.99 12.41
N VAL A 139 -4.55 -4.76 11.59
CA VAL A 139 -5.17 -5.66 10.61
C VAL A 139 -5.33 -7.06 11.20
N ASN A 140 -6.37 -7.77 10.77
CA ASN A 140 -6.50 -9.18 11.10
C ASN A 140 -5.58 -10.01 10.20
N SER A 141 -4.40 -10.35 10.70
CA SER A 141 -3.38 -11.11 9.98
C SER A 141 -3.81 -12.52 9.57
N SER A 142 -4.92 -13.04 10.12
CA SER A 142 -5.49 -14.35 9.75
C SER A 142 -6.61 -14.25 8.70
N ALA A 143 -7.10 -13.04 8.39
CA ALA A 143 -8.23 -12.82 7.49
C ALA A 143 -7.85 -11.92 6.31
N TYR A 144 -7.41 -12.54 5.21
CA TYR A 144 -6.98 -11.85 3.99
C TYR A 144 -7.32 -12.62 2.72
N PHE A 145 -7.34 -11.92 1.59
CA PHE A 145 -7.26 -12.52 0.26
C PHE A 145 -5.81 -12.56 -0.22
N ARG A 146 -5.46 -13.60 -0.96
CA ARG A 146 -4.12 -13.82 -1.51
C ARG A 146 -4.20 -14.19 -2.98
N TYR A 147 -3.47 -13.50 -3.85
CA TYR A 147 -3.44 -13.82 -5.28
C TYR A 147 -2.19 -13.28 -5.98
N TYR A 148 -1.80 -13.90 -7.09
CA TYR A 148 -0.77 -13.34 -7.98
C TYR A 148 -1.40 -12.32 -8.93
N GLY A 149 -0.85 -11.11 -8.93
CA GLY A 149 -1.33 -10.00 -9.72
C GLY A 149 -0.20 -9.15 -10.29
N SER A 150 -0.50 -7.88 -10.53
CA SER A 150 0.42 -6.92 -11.10
C SER A 150 0.63 -5.72 -10.19
N ARG A 151 1.62 -4.90 -10.51
CA ARG A 151 1.63 -3.50 -10.09
C ARG A 151 0.41 -2.78 -10.65
N THR A 152 -0.08 -1.79 -9.92
CA THR A 152 -1.25 -1.00 -10.31
C THR A 152 -0.88 0.29 -11.05
N THR A 153 0.39 0.68 -11.00
CA THR A 153 0.99 1.74 -11.81
C THR A 153 1.76 1.17 -13.01
N PRO A 154 1.90 1.93 -14.11
CA PRO A 154 2.75 1.53 -15.24
C PRO A 154 4.18 1.17 -14.79
N PRO A 155 4.82 0.17 -15.43
CA PRO A 155 4.37 -0.63 -16.57
C PRO A 155 3.43 -1.81 -16.22
N CYS A 156 2.82 -1.84 -15.03
CA CYS A 156 1.86 -2.87 -14.62
C CYS A 156 2.45 -4.29 -14.65
N THR A 157 3.73 -4.44 -14.29
CA THR A 157 4.43 -5.75 -14.29
C THR A 157 3.68 -6.78 -13.45
N GLU A 158 3.50 -7.99 -14.00
CA GLU A 158 2.80 -9.11 -13.35
C GLU A 158 3.75 -9.95 -12.48
N ASN A 159 4.28 -9.36 -11.41
CA ASN A 159 5.23 -10.02 -10.50
C ASN A 159 4.91 -9.82 -9.01
N VAL A 160 3.65 -9.50 -8.70
CA VAL A 160 3.23 -9.15 -7.34
C VAL A 160 2.41 -10.28 -6.71
N MET A 161 2.82 -10.72 -5.52
CA MET A 161 2.00 -11.53 -4.61
C MET A 161 1.20 -10.60 -3.70
N TRP A 162 -0.10 -10.46 -3.97
CA TRP A 162 -1.00 -9.54 -3.26
C TRP A 162 -1.58 -10.18 -2.00
N THR A 163 -1.53 -9.47 -0.88
CA THR A 163 -2.26 -9.79 0.35
C THR A 163 -3.20 -8.65 0.69
N VAL A 164 -4.51 -8.84 0.58
CA VAL A 164 -5.49 -7.78 0.88
C VAL A 164 -6.27 -8.17 2.14
N PHE A 165 -6.12 -7.40 3.22
CA PHE A 165 -6.79 -7.70 4.48
C PHE A 165 -8.30 -7.43 4.38
N MET A 166 -9.11 -8.33 4.94
CA MET A 166 -10.57 -8.26 4.76
C MET A 166 -11.23 -7.16 5.58
N LYS A 167 -10.73 -6.93 6.80
CA LYS A 167 -11.31 -5.95 7.71
C LYS A 167 -10.64 -4.59 7.45
N PRO A 168 -11.40 -3.55 7.03
CA PRO A 168 -10.85 -2.22 6.90
C PRO A 168 -10.49 -1.65 8.28
N ILE A 169 -9.50 -0.76 8.33
CA ILE A 169 -9.13 -0.02 9.54
C ILE A 169 -9.68 1.41 9.47
N PRO A 170 -9.92 2.10 10.60
CA PRO A 170 -10.53 3.42 10.55
C PRO A 170 -9.55 4.49 10.04
N ILE A 171 -10.11 5.48 9.35
CA ILE A 171 -9.45 6.74 9.01
C ILE A 171 -10.42 7.89 9.30
N LYS A 172 -9.93 8.99 9.86
CA LYS A 172 -10.76 10.17 10.15
C LYS A 172 -10.86 11.06 8.92
N SER A 173 -11.96 11.81 8.80
CA SER A 173 -12.17 12.77 7.70
C SER A 173 -11.08 13.84 7.66
N THR A 174 -10.62 14.30 8.83
CA THR A 174 -9.53 15.25 8.98
C THR A 174 -8.22 14.70 8.40
N GLN A 175 -7.88 13.45 8.70
CA GLN A 175 -6.70 12.76 8.18
C GLN A 175 -6.77 12.57 6.66
N LEU A 176 -7.91 12.10 6.16
CA LEU A 176 -8.12 11.88 4.73
C LEU A 176 -8.05 13.19 3.93
N ASN A 177 -8.51 14.30 4.51
CA ASN A 177 -8.43 15.61 3.88
C ASN A 177 -6.98 16.12 3.73
N LEU A 178 -6.04 15.66 4.56
CA LEU A 178 -4.61 15.97 4.37
C LEU A 178 -4.11 15.41 3.03
N LEU A 179 -4.48 14.18 2.70
CA LEU A 179 -4.14 13.56 1.41
C LEU A 179 -4.82 14.28 0.24
N ARG A 180 -6.09 14.64 0.39
CA ARG A 180 -6.83 15.39 -0.64
C ARG A 180 -6.27 16.78 -0.88
N ASN A 181 -5.53 17.35 0.07
CA ASN A 181 -4.89 18.65 -0.06
C ASN A 181 -3.56 18.60 -0.83
N LEU A 182 -3.03 17.41 -1.14
CA LEU A 182 -1.83 17.28 -1.96
C LEU A 182 -2.06 17.77 -3.40
N ARG A 183 -0.97 18.12 -4.08
CA ARG A 183 -0.97 18.68 -5.44
C ARG A 183 -0.03 17.91 -6.36
N SER A 184 -0.52 17.48 -7.53
CA SER A 184 0.22 16.69 -8.52
C SER A 184 1.19 17.51 -9.39
N SER A 185 1.13 18.83 -9.33
CA SER A 185 1.90 19.74 -10.16
C SER A 185 2.66 20.78 -9.33
N SER A 186 3.56 21.52 -9.99
CA SER A 186 4.31 22.59 -9.36
C SER A 186 3.41 23.71 -8.87
N TYR A 187 3.92 24.52 -7.94
CA TYR A 187 3.24 25.66 -7.31
C TYR A 187 2.49 26.58 -8.31
N ASN A 188 2.99 26.70 -9.54
CA ASN A 188 2.45 27.62 -10.54
C ASN A 188 1.20 27.11 -11.28
N THR A 189 0.85 25.82 -11.19
CA THR A 189 -0.29 25.22 -11.90
C THR A 189 -1.01 24.15 -11.06
N PRO A 190 -1.42 24.44 -9.82
CA PRO A 190 -1.76 23.43 -8.82
C PRO A 190 -2.99 22.61 -9.24
N GLU A 191 -2.76 21.34 -9.59
CA GLU A 191 -3.80 20.34 -9.77
C GLU A 191 -3.88 19.49 -8.50
N MET A 192 -5.11 19.20 -8.07
CA MET A 192 -5.33 18.44 -6.84
C MET A 192 -5.06 16.97 -7.06
N LEU A 193 -4.29 16.36 -6.15
CA LEU A 193 -4.02 14.94 -6.21
C LEU A 193 -5.14 14.18 -5.50
N TYR A 194 -6.06 13.63 -6.28
CA TYR A 194 -7.08 12.70 -5.83
C TYR A 194 -7.46 11.74 -6.96
N ASP A 195 -8.28 10.74 -6.66
CA ASP A 195 -8.67 9.69 -7.60
C ASP A 195 -7.44 9.04 -8.25
N ASN A 196 -6.40 8.84 -7.44
CA ASN A 196 -5.11 8.27 -7.86
C ASN A 196 -5.12 6.74 -7.77
N TYR A 197 -6.25 6.09 -8.08
CA TYR A 197 -6.42 4.64 -8.11
C TYR A 197 -6.71 4.13 -9.52
N ARG A 198 -6.29 2.90 -9.80
CA ARG A 198 -6.58 2.18 -11.04
C ARG A 198 -8.00 1.61 -11.00
N PRO A 199 -8.72 1.60 -12.14
CA PRO A 199 -9.98 0.87 -12.25
C PRO A 199 -9.80 -0.63 -12.01
N GLN A 200 -10.87 -1.29 -11.56
CA GLN A 200 -10.88 -2.74 -11.35
C GLN A 200 -10.53 -3.48 -12.65
N GLN A 201 -9.68 -4.50 -12.54
CA GLN A 201 -9.36 -5.40 -13.63
C GLN A 201 -10.05 -6.75 -13.43
N LEU A 202 -10.26 -7.48 -14.53
CA LEU A 202 -10.75 -8.86 -14.45
C LEU A 202 -9.64 -9.77 -13.90
N ILE A 203 -9.99 -10.66 -12.97
CA ILE A 203 -9.07 -11.69 -12.46
C ILE A 203 -8.58 -12.59 -13.61
N ASN A 204 -9.52 -13.00 -14.46
CA ASN A 204 -9.28 -13.80 -15.65
C ASN A 204 -10.00 -13.14 -16.82
N GLY A 205 -9.22 -12.53 -17.72
CA GLY A 205 -9.75 -11.96 -18.95
C GLY A 205 -10.07 -13.04 -19.99
N PRO A 206 -10.75 -12.70 -21.09
CA PRO A 206 -11.12 -13.66 -22.13
C PRO A 206 -9.94 -14.39 -22.77
N GLN A 207 -8.75 -13.80 -22.75
CA GLN A 207 -7.51 -14.34 -23.34
C GLN A 207 -6.53 -14.88 -22.29
N THR A 208 -6.96 -15.05 -21.04
CA THR A 208 -6.07 -15.55 -19.97
C THR A 208 -5.76 -17.04 -20.23
N PRO A 209 -4.48 -17.40 -20.52
CA PRO A 209 -4.14 -18.78 -20.90
C PRO A 209 -4.23 -19.74 -19.71
N LEU A 210 -3.92 -19.26 -18.50
CA LEU A 210 -4.01 -19.99 -17.25
C LEU A 210 -4.80 -19.18 -16.23
N ARG A 211 -5.90 -19.77 -15.73
CA ARG A 211 -6.77 -19.09 -14.77
C ARG A 211 -6.04 -18.89 -13.44
N ARG A 212 -6.07 -17.65 -12.95
CA ARG A 212 -5.65 -17.28 -11.61
C ARG A 212 -6.78 -17.56 -10.63
N CYS A 213 -6.40 -18.02 -9.44
CA CYS A 213 -7.30 -18.18 -8.31
C CYS A 213 -7.03 -17.07 -7.29
N ILE A 214 -8.09 -16.62 -6.62
CA ILE A 214 -7.97 -15.84 -5.40
C ILE A 214 -8.16 -16.80 -4.24
N PHE A 215 -7.15 -16.89 -3.38
CA PHE A 215 -7.22 -17.62 -2.13
C PHE A 215 -7.78 -16.73 -1.04
N ARG A 216 -8.51 -17.34 -0.12
CA ARG A 216 -9.12 -16.67 1.03
C ARG A 216 -8.64 -17.35 2.30
N SER A 217 -7.99 -16.60 3.18
CA SER A 217 -7.66 -17.04 4.55
C SER A 217 -8.71 -16.52 5.52
N VAL A 218 -9.18 -17.39 6.43
CA VAL A 218 -10.06 -17.01 7.55
C VAL A 218 -9.59 -17.69 8.84
N PRO A 219 -9.84 -17.10 10.02
CA PRO A 219 -9.48 -17.72 11.29
C PRO A 219 -10.02 -19.15 11.40
N GLY A 220 -9.14 -20.11 11.73
CA GLY A 220 -9.49 -21.52 11.93
C GLY A 220 -9.16 -22.50 10.78
N SER A 221 -8.57 -22.04 9.66
CA SER A 221 -8.37 -22.88 8.46
C SER A 221 -7.01 -23.57 8.31
N ALA A 222 -5.99 -23.26 9.13
CA ALA A 222 -4.76 -24.05 9.28
C ALA A 222 -3.89 -23.52 10.43
N VAL A 223 -3.18 -24.46 11.08
CA VAL A 223 -2.19 -24.36 12.17
C VAL A 223 -1.67 -22.95 12.48
N SER A 224 -1.89 -22.51 13.71
CA SER A 224 -1.18 -21.38 14.31
C SER A 224 0.32 -21.67 14.33
N LYS A 225 1.04 -21.11 13.36
CA LYS A 225 2.36 -20.58 13.66
C LYS A 225 2.20 -19.07 13.65
N THR A 226 1.96 -18.52 14.84
CA THR A 226 2.25 -17.13 15.13
C THR A 226 3.73 -16.92 14.83
N GLY A 227 4.03 -16.45 13.61
CA GLY A 227 5.31 -15.83 13.33
C GLY A 227 5.27 -14.47 14.00
N ASP A 228 6.06 -14.31 15.06
CA ASP A 228 6.23 -13.02 15.73
C ASP A 228 6.77 -12.01 14.71
N PHE A 229 5.97 -10.98 14.40
CA PHE A 229 6.43 -9.82 13.64
C PHE A 229 7.23 -8.92 14.58
N SER A 230 8.53 -9.18 14.72
CA SER A 230 9.44 -8.26 15.43
C SER A 230 10.22 -7.43 14.42
N ILE A 231 9.95 -6.12 14.36
CA ILE A 231 10.76 -5.17 13.59
C ILE A 231 11.15 -4.00 14.50
N THR A 232 12.46 -3.70 14.55
CA THR A 232 13.04 -2.62 15.34
C THR A 232 13.41 -1.43 14.43
N LEU A 233 13.24 -0.21 14.95
CA LEU A 233 13.31 1.08 14.28
C LEU A 233 14.60 1.40 13.52
N ALA A 234 14.44 2.05 12.36
CA ALA A 234 15.37 3.02 11.79
C ALA A 234 14.60 4.19 11.12
N SER A 235 15.32 5.21 10.67
CA SER A 235 14.79 6.40 9.98
C SER A 235 13.96 6.05 8.71
N ILE A 236 13.08 6.98 8.30
CA ILE A 236 12.22 6.80 7.13
C ILE A 236 12.27 8.09 6.29
N LEU A 237 12.72 7.97 5.04
CA LEU A 237 12.80 9.07 4.09
C LEU A 237 11.46 9.19 3.32
N MET A 238 10.85 10.37 3.34
CA MET A 238 9.66 10.66 2.54
C MET A 238 10.06 11.21 1.18
N VAL A 239 9.49 10.65 0.11
CA VAL A 239 9.73 11.17 -1.25
C VAL A 239 8.41 11.26 -2.00
N PHE A 240 8.00 12.49 -2.36
CA PHE A 240 6.85 12.70 -3.22
C PHE A 240 7.30 12.61 -4.68
N VAL A 241 7.03 11.47 -5.32
CA VAL A 241 7.54 11.15 -6.65
C VAL A 241 6.45 11.27 -7.72
N ASN A 242 6.86 11.70 -8.91
CA ASN A 242 5.98 11.72 -10.08
C ASN A 242 5.73 10.31 -10.65
N ASN A 243 6.52 9.31 -10.27
CA ASN A 243 6.39 7.91 -10.68
C ASN A 243 6.92 6.94 -9.60
N LEU A 244 6.23 5.82 -9.41
CA LEU A 244 6.76 4.66 -8.67
C LEU A 244 7.74 3.90 -9.57
N LEU A 245 8.93 3.57 -9.06
CA LEU A 245 9.84 2.62 -9.71
C LEU A 245 9.33 1.18 -9.59
#